data_AF-A0A561WEQ3-F1
#
_entry.id   AF-A0A561WEQ3-F1
#
_cell.length_a   1.000
_cell.length_b   1.000
_cell.length_c   1.000
_cell.angle_alpha   90.00
_cell.angle_beta   90.00
_cell.angle_gamma   90.00
#
_symmetry.space_group_name_H-M   'P 1'
#
loop_
_entity.id
_entity.type
_entity.pdbx_description
1 polymer ?
#
loop_
_entity_poly.entity_id
_entity_poly.type
_entity_poly.pdbx_seq_one_letter_code
_entity_poly.pdbx_strand_id
1 'polypeptide(L)'
;MGDGRLDLYAGFSGPLSQWPALAVPDGYPRASVDSAHGEWAIGMVPGVQQGGAVQMLPLRWNLTTGAVSLLPFPGTTGIAGNGDVLVGDGAPLVVAPDGTSRRLPGRPEVRATEAGTYTANGISDDGLTVVGAVYENQVHRPLVWRCRR
;
A
#
# COMPACT_ATOMS: atom_id res chain seq x y z
N MET A 1 6.78 30.09 3.82
CA MET A 1 5.99 29.04 4.50
C MET A 1 4.84 28.76 3.56
N GLY A 2 4.98 27.70 2.77
CA GLY A 2 4.00 27.31 1.75
C GLY A 2 3.19 26.16 2.28
N ASP A 3 1.88 26.31 2.21
CA ASP A 3 0.85 25.47 2.77
C ASP A 3 0.91 24.11 2.06
N GLY A 4 1.59 23.14 2.68
CA GLY A 4 1.78 21.79 2.13
C GLY A 4 0.46 21.03 2.06
N ARG A 5 -0.32 21.30 1.01
CA ARG A 5 -1.55 20.59 0.66
C ARG A 5 -1.32 19.84 -0.64
N LEU A 6 -1.70 18.56 -0.65
CA LEU A 6 -1.79 17.78 -1.88
C LEU A 6 -3.11 18.14 -2.56
N ASP A 7 -3.04 18.82 -3.70
CA ASP A 7 -4.17 18.90 -4.62
C ASP A 7 -4.36 17.51 -5.25
N LEU A 8 -5.49 16.88 -4.92
CA LEU A 8 -5.81 15.51 -5.28
C LEU A 8 -6.12 15.44 -6.79
N TYR A 9 -5.11 15.16 -7.63
CA TYR A 9 -5.32 14.80 -9.03
C TYR A 9 -5.70 13.31 -9.14
N ALA A 10 -6.90 12.97 -8.67
CA ALA A 10 -7.53 11.71 -9.03
C ALA A 10 -8.32 11.92 -10.32
N GLY A 11 -8.16 11.03 -11.31
CA GLY A 11 -8.90 11.00 -12.58
C GLY A 11 -10.39 10.64 -12.41
N PHE A 12 -11.07 11.21 -11.43
CA PHE A 12 -12.48 11.02 -11.14
C PHE A 12 -13.23 12.34 -11.36
N SER A 13 -14.07 12.38 -12.40
CA SER A 13 -14.98 13.48 -12.67
C SER A 13 -16.17 13.43 -11.70
N GLY A 14 -15.96 13.91 -10.47
CA GLY A 14 -17.00 14.16 -9.47
C GLY A 14 -16.70 15.46 -8.70
N PRO A 15 -17.69 16.10 -8.07
CA PRO A 15 -17.49 17.39 -7.39
C PRO A 15 -16.44 17.27 -6.27
N LEU A 16 -15.37 18.06 -6.38
CA LEU A 16 -14.16 18.03 -5.54
C LEU A 16 -14.36 18.54 -4.09
N SER A 17 -15.60 18.72 -3.63
CA SER A 17 -15.90 19.50 -2.41
C SER A 17 -16.08 18.67 -1.13
N GLN A 18 -15.77 17.38 -1.11
CA GLN A 18 -16.08 16.53 0.06
C GLN A 18 -14.97 15.59 0.51
N TRP A 19 -13.77 15.68 -0.07
CA TRP A 19 -12.65 14.85 0.37
C TRP A 19 -11.79 15.64 1.35
N PRO A 20 -11.53 15.12 2.56
CA PRO A 20 -10.59 15.76 3.45
C PRO A 20 -9.23 15.85 2.76
N ALA A 21 -8.63 17.04 2.76
CA ALA A 21 -7.28 17.22 2.26
C ALA A 21 -6.32 16.36 3.10
N LEU A 22 -5.57 15.47 2.45
CA LEU A 22 -4.57 14.64 3.12
C LEU A 22 -3.33 15.48 3.42
N ALA A 23 -2.73 15.27 4.60
CA ALA A 23 -1.45 15.87 4.92
C ALA A 23 -0.35 15.36 3.97
N VAL A 24 0.52 16.27 3.56
CA VAL A 24 1.64 15.93 2.67
C VAL A 24 2.76 15.22 3.45
N PRO A 25 3.47 14.28 2.81
CA PRO A 25 4.64 13.67 3.41
C PRO A 25 5.75 14.71 3.63
N ASP A 26 6.35 14.70 4.83
CA ASP A 26 7.41 15.63 5.21
C ASP A 26 8.60 15.55 4.25
N GLY A 27 9.07 16.72 3.81
CA GLY A 27 10.16 16.83 2.83
C GLY A 27 9.76 16.51 1.39
N TYR A 28 8.52 16.09 1.14
CA TYR A 28 8.00 15.72 -0.19
C TYR A 28 6.69 16.45 -0.50
N PRO A 29 6.75 17.72 -0.96
CA PRO A 29 5.56 18.52 -1.27
C PRO A 29 4.76 18.00 -2.48
N ARG A 30 5.28 16.98 -3.17
CA ARG A 30 4.62 16.31 -4.30
C ARG A 30 4.69 14.81 -4.08
N ALA A 31 3.54 14.16 -4.00
CA ALA A 31 3.41 12.72 -3.91
C ALA A 31 2.17 12.25 -4.69
N SER A 32 2.19 11.02 -5.19
CA SER A 32 0.94 10.31 -5.51
C SER A 32 0.50 9.55 -4.26
N VAL A 33 -0.80 9.44 -4.07
CA VAL A 33 -1.39 8.60 -3.03
C VAL A 33 -1.94 7.36 -3.70
N ASP A 34 -1.45 6.19 -3.30
CA ASP A 34 -1.93 4.90 -3.83
C ASP A 34 -3.03 4.34 -2.91
N SER A 35 -2.85 4.47 -1.59
CA SER A 35 -3.83 4.07 -0.59
C SER A 35 -3.67 4.87 0.70
N ALA A 36 -4.78 5.19 1.37
CA ALA A 36 -4.80 5.83 2.67
C ALA A 36 -5.83 5.13 3.58
N HIS A 37 -5.44 4.81 4.81
CA HIS A 37 -6.31 4.17 5.79
C HIS A 37 -5.91 4.58 7.21
N GLY A 38 -6.90 4.98 8.02
CA GLY A 38 -6.64 5.50 9.36
C GLY A 38 -5.69 6.71 9.31
N GLU A 39 -4.62 6.66 10.11
CA GLU A 39 -3.60 7.72 10.17
C GLU A 39 -2.47 7.53 9.17
N TRP A 40 -2.58 6.62 8.21
CA TRP A 40 -1.46 6.26 7.34
C TRP A 40 -1.82 6.28 5.87
N ALA A 41 -0.80 6.54 5.04
CA ALA A 41 -0.89 6.42 3.60
C ALA A 41 0.38 5.80 2.99
N ILE A 42 0.20 5.19 1.83
CA ILE A 42 1.27 4.75 0.92
C ILE A 42 1.12 5.43 -0.43
N GLY A 43 2.23 5.53 -1.14
CA GLY A 43 2.28 6.21 -2.42
C GLY A 43 3.70 6.38 -2.92
N MET A 44 3.87 7.27 -3.88
CA MET A 44 5.14 7.50 -4.56
C MET A 44 5.55 8.97 -4.48
N VAL A 45 6.84 9.21 -4.32
CA VAL A 45 7.45 10.55 -4.41
C VAL A 45 8.52 10.60 -5.49
N PRO A 46 8.77 11.77 -6.11
CA PRO A 46 9.87 11.94 -7.03
C PRO A 46 11.21 11.89 -6.26
N GLY A 47 12.09 11.00 -6.71
CA GLY A 47 13.48 10.87 -6.28
C GLY A 47 14.44 11.59 -7.24
N VAL A 48 15.65 11.05 -7.35
CA VAL A 48 16.71 11.62 -8.21
C VAL A 48 16.37 11.43 -9.68
N GLN A 49 16.67 12.45 -10.50
CA GLN A 49 16.59 12.35 -11.95
C GLN A 49 17.82 11.61 -12.51
N GLN A 50 17.59 10.56 -13.29
CA GLN A 50 18.64 9.80 -13.97
C GLN A 50 18.33 9.75 -15.46
N GLY A 51 19.24 10.30 -16.29
CA GLY A 51 19.14 10.21 -17.75
C GLY A 51 17.84 10.78 -18.33
N GLY A 52 17.26 11.80 -17.69
CA GLY A 52 15.99 12.41 -18.12
C GLY A 52 14.74 11.82 -17.46
N ALA A 53 14.81 10.63 -16.87
CA ALA A 53 13.71 10.03 -16.11
C ALA A 53 13.81 10.37 -14.61
N VAL A 54 12.67 10.64 -13.96
CA VAL A 54 12.60 10.80 -12.50
C VAL A 54 12.34 9.43 -11.88
N GLN A 55 13.20 9.00 -10.97
CA GLN A 55 12.94 7.79 -10.20
C GLN A 55 11.75 8.03 -9.26
N MET A 56 10.73 7.18 -9.32
CA MET A 56 9.64 7.22 -8.33
C MET A 56 10.02 6.32 -7.15
N LEU A 57 9.97 6.88 -5.94
CA LEU A 57 10.33 6.20 -4.71
C LEU A 57 9.05 5.89 -3.90
N PRO A 58 8.79 4.61 -3.57
CA PRO A 58 7.66 4.26 -2.74
C PRO A 58 7.91 4.71 -1.30
N LEU A 59 6.85 5.18 -0.65
CA LEU A 59 6.89 5.57 0.75
C LEU A 59 5.64 5.15 1.49
N ARG A 60 5.76 5.19 2.81
CA ARG A 60 4.66 5.30 3.76
C ARG A 60 4.80 6.61 4.52
N TRP A 61 3.71 7.28 4.83
CA TRP A 61 3.72 8.41 5.76
C TRP A 61 2.52 8.43 6.70
N ASN A 62 2.73 9.03 7.86
CA ASN A 62 1.69 9.29 8.83
C ASN A 62 0.95 10.59 8.45
N LEU A 63 -0.37 10.52 8.30
CA LEU A 63 -1.24 11.62 7.91
C LEU A 63 -1.46 12.64 9.04
N THR A 64 -1.23 12.26 10.29
CA THR A 64 -1.35 13.16 11.44
C THR A 64 -0.08 13.97 11.64
N THR A 65 1.10 13.36 11.47
CA THR A 65 2.39 14.00 11.76
C THR A 65 3.20 14.40 10.54
N GLY A 66 2.89 13.88 9.35
CA GLY A 66 3.69 14.04 8.15
C GLY A 66 4.90 13.10 8.05
N ALA A 67 5.23 12.37 9.13
CA ALA A 67 6.44 11.57 9.22
C ALA A 67 6.52 10.49 8.13
N VAL A 68 7.68 10.38 7.47
CA VAL A 68 7.89 9.54 6.28
C VAL A 68 8.81 8.35 6.55
N SER A 69 8.53 7.22 5.90
CA SER A 69 9.45 6.09 5.72
C SER A 69 9.51 5.71 4.25
N LEU A 70 10.68 5.80 3.62
CA LEU A 70 10.90 5.25 2.28
C LEU A 70 10.86 3.73 2.34
N LEU A 71 10.14 3.12 1.40
CA LEU A 71 9.98 1.69 1.34
C LEU A 71 11.02 1.09 0.38
N PRO A 72 11.68 -0.02 0.75
CA PRO A 72 12.60 -0.70 -0.17
C PRO A 72 11.87 -1.60 -1.18
N PHE A 73 10.52 -1.59 -1.16
CA PHE A 73 9.68 -2.48 -1.96
C PHE A 73 8.88 -1.67 -2.98
N PRO A 74 8.99 -1.95 -4.30
CA PRO A 74 8.28 -1.21 -5.32
C PRO A 74 6.79 -1.58 -5.44
N GLY A 75 6.35 -2.70 -4.86
CA GLY A 75 5.03 -3.29 -5.07
C GLY A 75 4.11 -3.27 -3.85
N THR A 76 3.87 -2.12 -3.23
CA THR A 76 2.90 -2.00 -2.13
C THR A 76 1.47 -2.00 -2.65
N THR A 77 0.58 -2.78 -2.04
CA THR A 77 -0.80 -2.93 -2.50
C THR A 77 -1.85 -2.47 -1.49
N GLY A 78 -1.46 -2.22 -0.24
CA GLY A 78 -2.37 -1.66 0.77
C GLY A 78 -1.69 -1.27 2.07
N ILE A 79 -2.42 -0.55 2.90
CA ILE A 79 -1.99 -0.15 4.25
C ILE A 79 -3.14 -0.33 5.23
N ALA A 80 -2.82 -0.85 6.41
CA ALA A 80 -3.74 -1.01 7.53
C ALA A 80 -3.76 0.25 8.41
N GLY A 81 -4.85 0.48 9.15
CA GLY A 81 -4.95 1.59 10.11
C GLY A 81 -3.87 1.60 11.21
N ASN A 82 -3.25 0.46 11.51
CA ASN A 82 -2.11 0.35 12.42
C ASN A 82 -0.74 0.73 11.77
N GLY A 83 -0.72 1.03 10.47
CA GLY A 83 0.49 1.39 9.71
C GLY A 83 1.24 0.21 9.07
N ASP A 84 0.71 -1.01 9.20
CA ASP A 84 1.23 -2.18 8.50
C ASP A 84 0.99 -2.05 7.00
N VAL A 85 2.03 -2.28 6.20
CA VAL A 85 1.99 -2.22 4.74
C VAL A 85 1.92 -3.62 4.17
N LEU A 86 0.98 -3.86 3.26
CA LEU A 86 0.92 -5.04 2.43
C LEU A 86 1.77 -4.85 1.17
N VAL A 87 2.74 -5.72 0.97
CA VAL A 87 3.59 -5.78 -0.22
C VAL A 87 3.16 -6.97 -1.07
N GLY A 88 2.80 -6.72 -2.32
CA GLY A 88 2.40 -7.71 -3.31
C GLY A 88 3.51 -8.03 -4.32
N ASP A 89 4.71 -8.38 -3.86
CA ASP A 89 5.85 -8.74 -4.73
C ASP A 89 6.17 -10.24 -4.65
N GLY A 90 5.46 -11.05 -5.45
CA GLY A 90 5.66 -12.50 -5.59
C GLY A 90 5.23 -13.32 -4.36
N ALA A 91 5.77 -13.02 -3.18
CA ALA A 91 5.38 -13.57 -1.89
C ALA A 91 4.80 -12.45 -1.02
N PRO A 92 3.46 -12.41 -0.85
CA PRO A 92 2.83 -11.33 -0.10
C PRO A 92 3.44 -11.16 1.30
N LEU A 93 3.82 -9.93 1.63
CA LEU A 93 4.51 -9.58 2.86
C LEU A 93 3.71 -8.54 3.62
N VAL A 94 3.72 -8.61 4.95
CA VAL A 94 3.26 -7.50 5.78
C VAL A 94 4.47 -6.87 6.47
N VAL A 95 4.62 -5.56 6.35
CA VAL A 95 5.74 -4.78 6.89
C VAL A 95 5.22 -3.77 7.90
N ALA A 96 5.69 -3.87 9.13
CA ALA A 96 5.27 -3.01 10.23
C ALA A 96 5.90 -1.61 10.15
N PRO A 97 5.41 -0.64 10.95
CA PRO A 97 6.00 0.68 11.10
C PRO A 97 7.50 0.70 11.40
N ASP A 98 7.96 -0.24 12.23
CA ASP A 98 9.37 -0.39 12.63
C ASP A 98 10.27 -1.06 11.58
N GLY A 99 9.71 -1.45 10.42
CA GLY A 99 10.43 -2.12 9.34
C GLY A 99 10.56 -3.63 9.50
N THR A 100 10.07 -4.20 10.61
CA THR A 100 9.94 -5.66 10.73
C THR A 100 8.94 -6.17 9.71
N SER A 101 9.13 -7.40 9.22
CA SER A 101 8.25 -7.96 8.20
C SER A 101 7.94 -9.42 8.47
N ARG A 102 6.75 -9.83 8.01
CA ARG A 102 6.28 -11.21 8.08
C ARG A 102 5.72 -11.65 6.73
N ARG A 103 6.10 -12.86 6.32
CA ARG A 103 5.54 -13.49 5.14
C ARG A 103 4.11 -13.92 5.43
N LEU A 104 3.22 -13.62 4.50
CA LEU A 104 1.93 -14.26 4.45
C LEU A 104 2.15 -15.72 4.05
N PRO A 105 1.37 -16.67 4.61
CA PRO A 105 1.45 -18.05 4.18
C PRO A 105 1.17 -18.09 2.68
N GLY A 106 2.17 -18.54 1.89
CA GLY A 106 2.09 -18.56 0.43
C GLY A 106 0.99 -19.46 -0.13
N ARG A 107 0.37 -20.27 0.73
CA ARG A 107 -0.86 -21.00 0.47
C ARG A 107 -1.71 -20.90 1.75
N PRO A 108 -2.74 -20.04 1.82
CA PRO A 108 -3.71 -20.16 2.90
C PRO A 108 -4.26 -21.59 2.92
N GLU A 109 -4.75 -22.09 4.07
CA GLU A 109 -5.38 -23.42 4.21
C GLU A 109 -6.72 -23.54 3.44
N VAL A 110 -6.83 -22.82 2.33
CA VAL A 110 -7.82 -23.01 1.31
C VAL A 110 -7.45 -24.31 0.60
N ARG A 111 -8.44 -25.19 0.44
CA ARG A 111 -8.33 -26.41 -0.37
C ARG A 111 -8.18 -26.07 -1.85
N ALA A 112 -7.10 -25.39 -2.22
CA ALA A 112 -6.67 -25.26 -3.61
C ALA A 112 -6.36 -26.66 -4.13
N THR A 113 -7.10 -27.12 -5.12
CA THR A 113 -6.94 -28.46 -5.68
C THR A 113 -5.65 -28.60 -6.49
N GLU A 114 -5.01 -27.49 -6.87
CA GLU A 114 -3.82 -27.45 -7.74
C GLU A 114 -2.85 -26.30 -7.37
N ALA A 115 -1.78 -26.14 -8.16
CA ALA A 115 -0.86 -25.00 -8.05
C ALA A 115 -1.49 -23.75 -8.68
N GLY A 116 -1.41 -22.62 -7.99
CA GLY A 116 -1.98 -21.33 -8.43
C GLY A 116 -1.11 -20.15 -8.04
N THR A 117 -1.32 -19.01 -8.70
CA THR A 117 -0.67 -17.73 -8.35
C THR A 117 -1.56 -16.96 -7.39
N TYR A 118 -1.03 -16.60 -6.23
CA TYR A 118 -1.75 -15.86 -5.19
C TYR A 118 -1.45 -14.37 -5.29
N THR A 119 -2.49 -13.54 -5.27
CA THR A 119 -2.37 -12.08 -5.26
C THR A 119 -2.99 -11.52 -3.99
N ALA A 120 -2.33 -10.53 -3.39
CA ALA A 120 -2.78 -9.85 -2.19
C ALA A 120 -3.15 -8.40 -2.51
N ASN A 121 -4.42 -8.06 -2.30
CA ASN A 121 -5.02 -6.84 -2.81
C ASN A 121 -5.39 -5.84 -1.71
N GLY A 122 -5.48 -6.27 -0.45
CA GLY A 122 -5.81 -5.39 0.66
C GLY A 122 -5.62 -6.05 2.02
N ILE A 123 -5.54 -5.24 3.08
CA ILE A 123 -5.25 -5.66 4.46
C ILE A 123 -6.24 -4.96 5.42
N SER A 124 -6.67 -5.65 6.47
CA SER A 124 -7.54 -5.10 7.51
C SER A 124 -6.79 -4.15 8.44
N ASP A 125 -7.53 -3.32 9.18
CA ASP A 125 -6.98 -2.33 10.10
C ASP A 125 -6.03 -2.86 11.18
N ASP A 126 -6.28 -4.08 11.66
CA ASP A 126 -5.45 -4.75 12.64
C ASP A 126 -4.19 -5.40 12.03
N GLY A 127 -4.03 -5.32 10.71
CA GLY A 127 -2.99 -5.95 9.92
C GLY A 127 -3.18 -7.47 9.76
N LEU A 128 -4.16 -8.10 10.41
CA LEU A 128 -4.20 -9.56 10.56
C LEU A 128 -5.00 -10.28 9.48
N THR A 129 -5.82 -9.57 8.71
CA THR A 129 -6.63 -10.18 7.64
C THR A 129 -6.22 -9.58 6.32
N VAL A 130 -6.03 -10.43 5.32
CA VAL A 130 -5.68 -10.01 3.97
C VAL A 130 -6.71 -10.56 3.01
N VAL A 131 -7.13 -9.71 2.08
CA VAL A 131 -8.03 -10.05 0.99
C VAL A 131 -7.24 -10.12 -0.31
N GLY A 132 -7.58 -11.08 -1.15
CA GLY A 132 -6.86 -11.32 -2.38
C GLY A 132 -7.58 -12.28 -3.30
N ALA A 133 -6.84 -12.85 -4.23
CA ALA A 133 -7.34 -13.88 -5.11
C ALA A 133 -6.28 -14.95 -5.38
N VAL A 134 -6.75 -16.12 -5.79
CA VAL A 134 -5.90 -17.12 -6.44
C VAL A 134 -6.31 -17.24 -7.89
N TYR A 135 -5.33 -17.30 -8.78
CA TYR A 135 -5.53 -17.63 -10.18
C TYR A 135 -5.18 -19.10 -10.41
N GLU A 136 -6.21 -19.90 -10.67
CA GLU A 136 -6.13 -21.34 -10.91
C GLU A 136 -7.02 -21.71 -12.09
N ASN A 137 -6.52 -22.55 -13.01
CA ASN A 137 -7.29 -23.02 -14.15
C ASN A 137 -7.98 -21.91 -14.95
N GLN A 138 -7.25 -20.81 -15.19
CA GLN A 138 -7.73 -19.63 -15.89
C GLN A 138 -8.88 -18.88 -15.18
N VAL A 139 -9.11 -19.13 -13.89
CA VAL A 139 -10.16 -18.50 -13.09
C VAL A 139 -9.55 -17.81 -11.88
N HIS A 140 -9.94 -16.54 -11.64
CA HIS A 140 -9.67 -15.86 -10.38
C HIS A 140 -10.74 -16.22 -9.34
N ARG A 141 -10.30 -16.76 -8.20
CA ARG A 141 -11.17 -17.04 -7.05
C ARG A 141 -10.81 -16.11 -5.90
N PRO A 142 -11.76 -15.38 -5.32
CA PRO A 142 -11.49 -14.50 -4.18
C PRO A 142 -11.10 -15.34 -2.96
N LEU A 143 -10.14 -14.85 -2.18
CA LEU A 143 -9.66 -15.48 -0.97
C LEU A 143 -9.50 -14.46 0.16
N VAL A 144 -9.72 -14.94 1.38
CA VAL A 144 -9.41 -14.22 2.61
C VAL A 144 -8.52 -15.11 3.44
N TRP A 145 -7.40 -14.58 3.92
CA TRP A 145 -6.53 -15.31 4.83
C TRP A 145 -6.20 -14.51 6.07
N ARG A 146 -6.07 -15.24 7.18
CA ARG A 146 -5.74 -14.69 8.49
C ARG A 146 -4.29 -14.97 8.80
N CYS A 147 -3.57 -13.90 9.11
CA CYS A 147 -2.20 -13.92 9.56
C CYS A 147 -2.16 -14.26 11.04
N ARG A 148 -1.20 -15.08 11.45
CA ARG A 148 -0.86 -15.23 12.86
C ARG A 148 0.23 -14.21 13.19
N ARG A 149 0.19 -13.70 14.42
CA ARG A 149 1.30 -12.92 14.98
C ARG A 149 2.44 -13.84 15.35
#